data_AF-A0A5C4XA76-F1
#
_entry.id   AF-A0A5C4XA76-F1
#
_cell.length_a   1.000
_cell.length_b   1.000
_cell.length_c   1.000
_cell.angle_alpha   90.00
_cell.angle_beta   90.00
_cell.angle_gamma   90.00
#
_symmetry.space_group_name_H-M   'P 1'
#
loop_
_entity.id
_entity.type
_entity.pdbx_description
1 polymer ?
#
loop_
_entity_poly.entity_id
_entity_poly.type
_entity_poly.pdbx_seq_one_letter_code
_entity_poly.pdbx_strand_id
1 'polypeptide(L)'
;MVHAARSASRAALAVVVLTLLVVTAACGAADPAGGPPSETSSPPGGPCDTAVGQGDETTRALVGLSEAEATQRAGDSGLQVRVAGRGTECYALTADHRPDRVNLTLDEDGTVLAAGRG
;
A
#
# COMPACT_ATOMS: atom_id res chain seq x y z
N MET A 1 26.04 -52.59 -20.98
CA MET A 1 25.27 -53.82 -20.69
C MET A 1 24.31 -53.48 -19.54
N VAL A 2 23.25 -52.70 -19.78
CA VAL A 2 21.86 -53.15 -20.06
C VAL A 2 21.34 -54.22 -19.09
N HIS A 3 20.61 -53.80 -18.05
CA HIS A 3 19.34 -54.44 -17.67
C HIS A 3 18.44 -53.45 -16.92
N ALA A 4 17.32 -53.15 -17.56
CA ALA A 4 16.22 -52.36 -17.04
C ALA A 4 15.10 -53.27 -16.52
N ALA A 5 14.35 -52.72 -15.56
CA ALA A 5 12.91 -52.91 -15.33
C ALA A 5 12.36 -54.28 -14.89
N ARG A 6 11.67 -54.30 -13.73
CA ARG A 6 10.20 -54.42 -13.61
C ARG A 6 9.79 -54.76 -12.16
N SER A 7 8.96 -53.92 -11.56
CA SER A 7 7.55 -54.27 -11.26
C SER A 7 6.91 -53.16 -10.44
N ALA A 8 5.87 -52.59 -11.03
CA ALA A 8 4.96 -51.64 -10.40
C ALA A 8 3.89 -52.39 -9.59
N SER A 9 3.21 -51.63 -8.73
CA SER A 9 1.79 -51.82 -8.40
C SER A 9 1.42 -52.88 -7.35
N ARG A 10 1.50 -52.47 -6.07
CA ARG A 10 0.44 -52.78 -5.09
C ARG A 10 0.08 -51.51 -4.34
N ALA A 11 -0.77 -50.73 -5.00
CA ALA A 11 -1.57 -49.70 -4.37
C ALA A 11 -2.43 -50.28 -3.23
N ALA A 12 -2.86 -49.38 -2.38
CA ALA A 12 -4.16 -49.46 -1.69
C ALA A 12 -4.27 -50.47 -0.54
N LEU A 13 -3.64 -50.21 0.61
CA LEU A 13 -4.25 -50.58 1.91
C LEU A 13 -3.58 -49.96 3.17
N ALA A 14 -3.29 -48.66 3.19
CA ALA A 14 -2.89 -48.01 4.46
C ALA A 14 -3.37 -46.55 4.54
N VAL A 15 -4.53 -46.27 3.92
CA VAL A 15 -5.10 -44.92 3.75
C VAL A 15 -6.17 -44.59 4.81
N VAL A 16 -6.53 -45.47 5.75
CA VAL A 16 -7.86 -45.32 6.41
C VAL A 16 -7.86 -44.93 7.90
N VAL A 17 -6.73 -44.85 8.63
CA VAL A 17 -6.81 -44.72 10.12
C VAL A 17 -6.10 -43.49 10.74
N LEU A 18 -5.49 -42.59 9.96
CA LEU A 18 -4.80 -41.40 10.49
C LEU A 18 -5.40 -40.07 9.97
N THR A 19 -6.73 -39.96 9.96
CA THR A 19 -7.44 -38.76 9.47
C THR A 19 -8.58 -38.30 10.40
N LEU A 20 -8.49 -38.54 11.71
CA LEU A 20 -9.52 -38.08 12.64
C LEU A 20 -8.92 -37.44 13.90
N LEU A 21 -9.46 -36.27 14.25
CA LEU A 21 -9.16 -35.38 15.38
C LEU A 21 -7.96 -34.43 15.23
N VAL A 22 -8.21 -33.25 14.66
CA VAL A 22 -8.40 -32.02 15.46
C VAL A 22 -9.46 -31.17 14.76
N VAL A 23 -10.65 -31.09 15.36
CA VAL A 23 -11.74 -30.21 14.93
C VAL A 23 -11.35 -28.78 15.32
N THR A 24 -10.99 -27.99 14.31
CA THR A 24 -10.92 -26.53 14.44
C THR A 24 -12.32 -26.03 14.75
N ALA A 25 -12.48 -25.34 15.87
CA ALA A 25 -13.69 -24.59 16.22
C ALA A 25 -13.83 -23.41 15.23
N ALA A 26 -14.32 -23.72 14.04
CA ALA A 26 -14.93 -22.78 13.13
C ALA A 26 -16.35 -22.52 13.62
N CYS A 27 -16.58 -21.37 14.23
CA CYS A 27 -17.90 -20.77 14.30
C CYS A 27 -17.73 -19.24 14.37
N GLY A 28 -18.14 -18.55 13.31
CA GLY A 28 -18.09 -17.09 13.22
C GLY A 28 -17.98 -16.58 11.79
N ALA A 29 -19.01 -16.86 10.98
CA ALA A 29 -19.42 -16.22 9.73
C ALA A 29 -18.40 -15.38 8.93
N ALA A 30 -18.03 -15.90 7.76
CA ALA A 30 -17.50 -15.10 6.67
C ALA A 30 -18.60 -14.20 6.10
N ASP A 31 -18.50 -12.89 6.34
CA ASP A 31 -19.15 -11.85 5.55
C ASP A 31 -18.18 -11.42 4.43
N PRO A 32 -18.52 -11.54 3.14
CA PRO A 32 -17.72 -10.98 2.06
C PRO A 32 -18.06 -9.50 1.89
N ALA A 33 -17.74 -8.67 2.89
CA ALA A 33 -17.91 -7.23 2.80
C ALA A 33 -16.84 -6.51 3.63
N GLY A 34 -15.88 -5.90 2.93
CA GLY A 34 -15.09 -4.76 3.39
C GLY A 34 -14.46 -4.89 4.77
N GLY A 35 -13.30 -5.56 4.85
CA GLY A 35 -12.37 -5.26 5.95
C GLY A 35 -12.04 -3.76 5.91
N PRO A 36 -11.99 -3.06 7.06
CA PRO A 36 -11.61 -1.65 7.08
C PRO A 36 -10.23 -1.51 6.43
N PRO A 37 -9.98 -0.46 5.62
CA PRO A 37 -8.68 -0.27 5.02
C PRO A 37 -7.65 -0.32 6.15
N SER A 38 -6.59 -1.10 5.96
CA SER A 38 -5.40 -1.02 6.79
C SER A 38 -5.00 0.45 6.84
N GLU A 39 -5.31 1.10 7.94
CA GLU A 39 -4.85 2.47 8.21
C GLU A 39 -3.35 2.34 8.45
N THR A 40 -2.60 2.36 7.34
CA THR A 40 -1.22 2.80 7.36
C THR A 40 -1.27 4.13 8.07
N SER A 41 -0.82 4.13 9.33
CA SER A 41 -0.74 5.31 10.17
C SER A 41 0.14 6.31 9.44
N SER A 42 -0.47 7.18 8.66
CA SER A 42 0.18 8.39 8.19
C SER A 42 0.69 9.11 9.43
N PRO A 43 1.90 9.72 9.39
CA PRO A 43 2.33 10.59 10.48
C PRO A 43 1.23 11.62 10.77
N PRO A 44 1.07 12.07 12.04
CA PRO A 44 0.11 13.12 12.37
C PRO A 44 0.41 14.30 11.46
N GLY A 45 -0.50 14.55 10.53
CA GLY A 45 -0.17 15.40 9.41
C GLY A 45 -0.27 16.87 9.79
N GLY A 46 0.37 17.68 8.94
CA GLY A 46 0.50 19.10 9.18
C GLY A 46 -0.85 19.82 9.09
N PRO A 47 -0.88 21.14 9.36
CA PRO A 47 -2.11 21.94 9.29
C PRO A 47 -2.80 21.92 7.92
N CYS A 48 -2.16 21.38 6.88
CA CYS A 48 -2.60 21.39 5.49
C CYS A 48 -3.09 20.04 4.96
N ASP A 49 -3.29 19.03 5.82
CA ASP A 49 -3.62 17.65 5.40
C ASP A 49 -4.85 17.53 4.50
N THR A 50 -5.85 18.39 4.69
CA THR A 50 -7.07 18.37 3.87
C THR A 50 -6.80 18.71 2.40
N ALA A 51 -5.71 19.39 2.10
CA ALA A 51 -5.31 19.77 0.74
C ALA A 51 -4.43 18.73 0.04
N VAL A 52 -3.88 17.76 0.76
CA VAL A 52 -2.94 16.73 0.25
C VAL A 52 -3.67 15.61 -0.50
N GLY A 53 -4.92 15.31 -0.12
CA GLY A 53 -5.71 14.25 -0.72
C GLY A 53 -5.34 12.85 -0.22
N GLN A 54 -5.77 11.81 -0.92
CA GLN A 54 -5.61 10.41 -0.46
C GLN A 54 -4.20 9.88 -0.77
N GLY A 55 -3.58 9.18 0.18
CA GLY A 55 -2.25 8.59 -0.01
C GLY A 55 -2.29 7.18 -0.60
N ASP A 56 -1.43 6.90 -1.57
CA ASP A 56 -1.19 5.56 -2.13
C ASP A 56 0.28 5.14 -1.98
N GLU A 57 0.67 3.98 -2.52
CA GLU A 57 2.05 3.51 -2.45
C GLU A 57 3.05 4.47 -3.11
N THR A 58 2.66 5.09 -4.23
CA THR A 58 3.50 6.04 -4.97
C THR A 58 3.72 7.30 -4.14
N THR A 59 2.67 7.85 -3.53
CA THR A 59 2.79 9.10 -2.76
C THR A 59 3.49 8.88 -1.42
N ARG A 60 3.28 7.73 -0.75
CA ARG A 60 3.99 7.39 0.48
C ARG A 60 5.50 7.30 0.28
N ALA A 61 5.95 6.86 -0.89
CA ALA A 61 7.36 6.81 -1.24
C ALA A 61 8.02 8.20 -1.39
N LEU A 62 7.24 9.29 -1.34
CA LEU A 62 7.74 10.67 -1.42
C LEU A 62 7.97 11.30 -0.05
N VAL A 63 7.39 10.74 1.03
CA VAL A 63 7.50 11.28 2.38
C VAL A 63 8.94 11.16 2.88
N GLY A 64 9.46 12.22 3.48
CA GLY A 64 10.84 12.32 3.97
C GLY A 64 11.88 12.67 2.92
N LEU A 65 11.50 12.78 1.64
CA LEU A 65 12.37 13.29 0.58
C LEU A 65 12.42 14.82 0.61
N SER A 66 13.48 15.40 0.05
CA SER A 66 13.46 16.82 -0.31
C SER A 66 12.45 17.07 -1.43
N GLU A 67 11.94 18.30 -1.53
CA GLU A 67 11.04 18.72 -2.61
C GLU A 67 11.59 18.38 -4.01
N ALA A 68 12.90 18.55 -4.22
CA ALA A 68 13.56 18.26 -5.49
C ALA A 68 13.54 16.75 -5.82
N GLU A 69 13.91 15.91 -4.85
CA GLU A 69 13.89 14.45 -5.00
C GLU A 69 12.46 13.92 -5.18
N ALA A 70 11.51 14.47 -4.42
CA ALA A 70 10.09 14.13 -4.56
C ALA A 70 9.55 14.51 -5.94
N THR A 71 9.93 15.68 -6.45
CA THR A 71 9.57 16.14 -7.80
C THR A 71 10.12 15.24 -8.88
N GLN A 72 11.39 14.85 -8.76
CA GLN A 72 12.00 13.91 -9.69
C GLN A 72 11.30 12.56 -9.67
N ARG A 73 11.12 11.97 -8.47
CA ARG A 73 10.52 10.64 -8.30
C ARG A 73 9.05 10.59 -8.75
N ALA A 74 8.29 11.65 -8.48
CA ALA A 74 6.92 11.80 -9.00
C ALA A 74 6.92 11.91 -10.53
N GLY A 75 7.84 12.70 -11.11
CA GLY A 75 8.01 12.84 -12.55
C GLY A 75 8.37 11.54 -13.26
N ASP A 76 9.25 10.72 -12.68
CA ASP A 76 9.58 9.38 -13.18
C ASP A 76 8.36 8.45 -13.23
N SER A 77 7.34 8.73 -12.39
CA SER A 77 6.06 8.03 -12.34
C SER A 77 4.97 8.70 -13.21
N GLY A 78 5.32 9.73 -13.98
CA GLY A 78 4.39 10.49 -14.82
C GLY A 78 3.45 11.43 -14.05
N LEU A 79 3.80 11.79 -12.80
CA LEU A 79 3.00 12.63 -11.94
C LEU A 79 3.56 14.05 -11.88
N GLN A 80 2.66 15.03 -11.82
CA GLN A 80 2.96 16.43 -11.60
C GLN A 80 2.86 16.77 -10.11
N VAL A 81 3.89 17.42 -9.58
CA VAL A 81 3.91 17.89 -8.19
C VAL A 81 3.22 19.24 -8.07
N ARG A 82 2.39 19.39 -7.04
CA ARG A 82 1.85 20.68 -6.56
C ARG A 82 2.09 20.79 -5.05
N VAL A 83 2.63 21.91 -4.59
CA VAL A 83 2.80 22.15 -3.15
C VAL A 83 1.48 22.65 -2.58
N ALA A 84 0.98 21.98 -1.54
CA ALA A 84 -0.24 22.32 -0.80
C ALA A 84 0.03 23.18 0.44
N GLY A 85 1.26 23.17 0.96
CA GLY A 85 1.67 24.01 2.07
C GLY A 85 3.14 23.83 2.41
N ARG A 86 3.69 24.78 3.18
CA ARG A 86 5.07 24.77 3.67
C ARG A 86 5.10 25.21 5.14
N GLY A 87 5.69 24.40 6.00
CA GLY A 87 5.71 24.64 7.45
C GLY A 87 4.30 24.77 8.02
N THR A 88 3.97 25.96 8.50
CA THR A 88 2.63 26.28 9.06
C THR A 88 1.68 26.95 8.05
N GLU A 89 2.16 27.30 6.86
CA GLU A 89 1.37 27.97 5.84
C GLU A 89 0.71 26.96 4.89
N CYS A 90 -0.61 27.09 4.69
CA CYS A 90 -1.37 26.30 3.73
C CYS A 90 -1.79 27.14 2.53
N TYR A 91 -1.61 26.60 1.33
CA TYR A 91 -1.98 27.27 0.10
C TYR A 91 -3.41 26.93 -0.30
N ALA A 92 -4.13 27.93 -0.80
CA ALA A 92 -5.48 27.75 -1.31
C ALA A 92 -5.44 26.95 -2.61
N LEU A 93 -5.91 25.69 -2.55
CA LEU A 93 -6.02 24.81 -3.70
C LEU A 93 -7.49 24.55 -4.04
N THR A 94 -7.77 24.40 -5.33
CA THR A 94 -9.03 23.86 -5.81
C THR A 94 -9.11 22.36 -5.51
N ALA A 95 -10.27 21.88 -5.06
CA ALA A 95 -10.52 20.47 -4.73
C ALA A 95 -10.85 19.61 -5.96
N ASP A 96 -10.37 19.99 -7.15
CA ASP A 96 -10.46 19.15 -8.34
C ASP A 96 -9.51 17.97 -8.22
N HIS A 97 -9.94 16.76 -8.55
CA HIS A 97 -9.08 15.58 -8.53
C HIS A 97 -8.47 15.36 -9.91
N ARG A 98 -7.14 15.32 -10.00
CA ARG A 98 -6.41 15.01 -11.23
C ARG A 98 -5.58 13.73 -11.09
N PRO A 99 -5.77 12.72 -11.96
CA PRO A 99 -5.04 11.46 -11.87
C PRO A 99 -3.56 11.59 -12.25
N ASP A 100 -3.13 12.74 -12.76
CA ASP A 100 -1.74 13.03 -13.10
C ASP A 100 -1.07 13.95 -12.08
N ARG A 101 -1.65 14.14 -10.89
CA ARG A 101 -1.16 15.10 -9.90
C ARG A 101 -1.01 14.52 -8.49
N VAL A 102 0.05 14.95 -7.83
CA VAL A 102 0.32 14.73 -6.41
C VAL A 102 0.45 16.08 -5.70
N ASN A 103 -0.24 16.22 -4.58
CA ASN A 103 -0.11 17.37 -3.70
C ASN A 103 0.88 17.03 -2.57
N LEU A 104 1.81 17.93 -2.25
CA LEU A 104 2.82 17.77 -1.20
C LEU A 104 2.66 18.83 -0.11
N THR A 105 2.76 18.42 1.16
CA THR A 105 3.02 19.35 2.27
C THR A 105 4.48 19.22 2.66
N LEU A 106 5.16 20.36 2.75
CA LEU A 106 6.57 20.45 3.10
C LEU A 106 6.75 21.03 4.51
N ASP A 107 7.83 20.69 5.20
CA ASP A 107 8.28 21.43 6.38
C ASP A 107 8.99 22.74 5.97
N GLU A 108 9.53 23.47 6.95
CA GLU A 108 10.25 24.72 6.71
C GLU A 108 11.55 24.52 5.92
N ASP A 109 12.16 23.33 6.03
CA ASP A 109 13.40 22.95 5.35
C ASP A 109 13.16 22.39 3.93
N GLY A 110 11.90 22.19 3.54
CA GLY A 110 11.52 21.65 2.22
C GLY A 110 11.48 20.12 2.15
N THR A 111 11.42 19.44 3.29
CA THR A 111 11.19 18.00 3.39
C THR A 111 9.70 17.68 3.30
N VAL A 112 9.34 16.64 2.56
CA VAL A 112 7.95 16.21 2.43
C VAL A 112 7.44 15.59 3.75
N LEU A 113 6.45 16.24 4.36
CA LEU A 113 5.71 15.74 5.54
C LEU A 113 4.53 14.86 5.14
N ALA A 114 3.85 15.21 4.05
CA ALA A 114 2.69 14.47 3.55
C ALA A 114 2.59 14.57 2.02
N ALA A 115 2.07 13.51 1.39
CA ALA A 115 1.88 13.44 -0.04
C ALA A 115 0.63 12.62 -0.40
N GLY A 116 -0.17 13.11 -1.36
CA GLY A 116 -1.43 12.48 -1.73
C GLY A 116 -1.92 12.88 -3.11
N ARG A 117 -2.91 12.13 -3.60
CA ARG A 117 -3.50 12.30 -4.93
C ARG A 117 -4.36 13.55 -4.96
N GLY A 118 -4.14 14.38 -5.98
CA GLY A 118 -4.41 15.80 -5.86
C GLY A 118 -5.08 16.45 -7.03
#